data_AF-A0A929NTZ5-F1
#
_entry.id   AF-A0A929NTZ5-F1
#
_cell.length_a   1.000
_cell.length_b   1.000
_cell.length_c   1.000
_cell.angle_alpha   90.00
_cell.angle_beta   90.00
_cell.angle_gamma   90.00
#
_symmetry.space_group_name_H-M   'P 1'
#
loop_
_entity.id
_entity.type
_entity.pdbx_description
1 polymer ?
#
loop_
_entity_poly.entity_id
_entity_poly.type
_entity_poly.pdbx_seq_one_letter_code
_entity_poly.pdbx_strand_id
1 'polypeptide(L)' 'MSNEHSELTAAASLLIDEMEGDLGDRHEIWLRLQTILQQIRATGMPVPDDLLRMERGLNEEFNREAGSK' A
#
# COMPACT_ATOMS: atom_id res chain seq x y z
N MET A 1 23.77 0.25 12.01
CA MET A 1 22.78 0.91 11.13
C MET A 1 21.70 -0.10 10.88
N SER A 2 20.56 0.00 11.57
CA SER A 2 19.43 -0.95 11.42
C SER A 2 18.08 -0.27 11.68
N ASN A 3 17.97 1.03 11.38
CA ASN A 3 16.75 1.81 11.63
C ASN A 3 15.77 1.78 10.43
N GLU A 4 16.24 1.45 9.22
CA GLU A 4 15.43 1.46 7.99
C GLU A 4 14.26 0.45 8.03
N HIS A 5 14.41 -0.65 8.78
CA HIS A 5 13.38 -1.68 8.89
C HIS A 5 12.10 -1.19 9.60
N SER A 6 12.25 -0.34 10.61
CA SER A 6 11.10 0.21 11.34
C SER A 6 10.40 1.32 10.56
N GLU A 7 11.15 2.06 9.75
CA GLU A 7 10.62 3.19 8.99
C GLU A 7 9.67 2.73 7.89
N LEU A 8 9.99 1.62 7.22
CA LEU A 8 9.14 1.07 6.16
C LEU A 8 7.82 0.52 6.68
N THR A 9 7.84 -0.17 7.82
CA THR A 9 6.62 -0.67 8.47
C THR A 9 5.80 0.47 9.07
N ALA A 10 6.43 1.53 9.58
CA ALA A 10 5.73 2.73 10.05
C ALA A 10 5.07 3.48 8.88
N ALA A 11 5.76 3.64 7.75
CA ALA A 11 5.21 4.25 6.55
C ALA A 11 4.04 3.44 5.97
N ALA A 12 4.13 2.10 5.99
CA ALA A 12 3.05 1.20 5.63
C ALA A 12 1.80 1.37 6.52
N SER A 13 2.00 1.50 7.83
CA SER A 13 0.90 1.66 8.79
C SER A 13 0.19 3.00 8.63
N LEU A 14 0.96 4.08 8.42
CA LEU A 14 0.41 5.41 8.13
C LEU A 14 -0.44 5.43 6.85
N LEU A 15 -0.02 4.66 5.84
CA LEU A 15 -0.79 4.55 4.58
C LEU A 15 -2.15 3.87 4.79
N ILE A 16 -2.22 2.88 5.69
CA ILE A 16 -3.46 2.20 6.06
C ILE A 16 -4.40 3.19 6.77
N ASP A 17 -3.87 3.96 7.73
CA ASP A 17 -4.66 4.96 8.46
C ASP A 17 -5.17 6.08 7.51
N GLU A 18 -4.36 6.50 6.54
CA GLU A 18 -4.71 7.52 5.54
C GLU A 18 -5.85 7.07 4.61
N MET A 19 -5.99 5.75 4.38
CA MET A 19 -7.11 5.17 3.63
C MET A 19 -8.42 5.09 4.40
N GLU A 20 -8.38 5.03 5.74
CA GLU A 20 -9.59 5.09 6.55
C GLU A 20 -10.18 6.53 6.62
N GLY A 21 -9.43 7.53 6.12
CA GLY A 21 -9.83 8.94 6.02
C GLY A 21 -10.44 9.37 4.68
N ASP A 22 -10.69 10.68 4.53
CA ASP A 22 -11.33 11.29 3.36
C ASP A 22 -10.35 11.37 2.17
N LEU A 23 -10.45 10.37 1.28
CA LEU A 23 -10.18 10.44 -0.16
C LEU A 23 -8.92 11.21 -0.58
N GLY A 24 -7.74 10.77 -0.13
CA GLY A 24 -6.55 10.91 -0.97
C GLY A 24 -6.80 10.24 -2.32
N ASP A 25 -6.23 10.78 -3.41
CA ASP A 25 -6.35 10.19 -4.74
C ASP A 25 -5.98 8.70 -4.65
N ARG A 26 -6.96 7.81 -4.83
CA ARG A 26 -6.78 6.37 -4.69
C ARG A 26 -5.59 5.90 -5.52
N HIS A 27 -5.34 6.55 -6.67
CA HIS A 27 -4.21 6.24 -7.53
C HIS A 27 -2.87 6.60 -6.88
N GLU A 28 -2.78 7.73 -6.19
CA GLU A 28 -1.59 8.15 -5.43
C GLU A 28 -1.29 7.19 -4.27
N ILE A 29 -2.34 6.79 -3.54
CA ILE A 29 -2.22 5.80 -2.45
C ILE A 29 -1.72 4.45 -3.01
N TRP A 30 -2.24 4.01 -4.15
CA TRP A 30 -1.81 2.79 -4.80
C TRP A 30 -0.33 2.84 -5.25
N LEU A 31 0.11 3.96 -5.83
CA LEU A 31 1.51 4.16 -6.21
C LEU A 31 2.45 4.12 -5.00
N ARG A 32 2.04 4.74 -3.90
CA ARG A 32 2.81 4.74 -2.64
C ARG A 32 2.85 3.35 -2.02
N LEU A 33 1.73 2.62 -2.03
CA LEU A 33 1.65 1.22 -1.60
C LEU A 33 2.61 0.34 -2.41
N GLN A 34 2.59 0.43 -3.75
CA GLN A 34 3.49 -0.34 -4.61
C GLN A 34 4.96 -0.06 -4.31
N THR A 35 5.31 1.20 -4.05
CA THR A 35 6.69 1.60 -3.69
C THR A 35 7.13 0.93 -2.40
N ILE A 36 6.29 0.98 -1.36
CA ILE A 36 6.54 0.33 -0.06
C ILE A 36 6.67 -1.19 -0.23
N LEU A 37 5.76 -1.81 -0.98
CA LEU A 37 5.79 -3.25 -1.25
C LEU A 37 7.06 -3.68 -1.99
N GLN A 38 7.50 -2.90 -2.98
CA GLN A 38 8.75 -3.17 -3.68
C GLN A 38 9.96 -3.06 -2.77
N GLN A 39 9.99 -2.06 -1.87
CA GLN A 39 11.05 -1.92 -0.87
C GLN A 39 11.07 -3.11 0.09
N ILE A 40 9.91 -3.54 0.61
CA ILE A 40 9.80 -4.70 1.51
C ILE A 40 10.34 -5.95 0.80
N ARG A 41 9.90 -6.20 -0.45
CA ARG A 41 10.37 -7.33 -1.26
C ARG A 41 11.86 -7.24 -1.59
N ALA A 42 12.38 -6.05 -1.87
CA ALA A 42 13.79 -5.82 -2.15
C ALA A 42 14.68 -6.10 -0.93
N THR A 43 14.16 -5.86 0.29
CA THR A 43 14.85 -6.24 1.53
C THR A 43 14.78 -7.74 1.84
N GLY A 44 14.04 -8.53 1.06
CA GLY A 44 13.84 -9.96 1.29
C GLY A 44 12.85 -10.28 2.42
N MET A 45 12.12 -9.28 2.91
CA MET A 45 11.11 -9.46 3.96
C MET A 45 9.77 -9.89 3.36
N PRO A 46 8.99 -10.72 4.08
CA PRO A 46 7.62 -11.01 3.69
C PRO A 46 6.76 -9.74 3.80
N VAL A 47 5.91 -9.52 2.80
CA VAL A 47 4.93 -8.43 2.82
C VAL A 47 3.88 -8.70 3.90
N PRO A 48 3.57 -7.73 4.78
CA PRO A 48 2.48 -7.84 5.74
C PRO A 48 1.13 -8.11 5.06
N ASP A 49 0.34 -9.02 5.62
CA ASP A 49 -0.97 -9.39 5.08
C ASP A 49 -1.92 -8.20 4.94
N ASP A 50 -1.81 -7.21 5.83
CA ASP A 50 -2.65 -6.01 5.83
C ASP A 50 -2.45 -5.19 4.54
N LEU A 51 -1.20 -5.01 4.10
CA LEU A 51 -0.88 -4.33 2.84
C LEU A 51 -1.32 -5.14 1.61
N LEU A 52 -1.22 -6.47 1.70
CA LEU A 52 -1.68 -7.39 0.65
C LEU A 52 -3.20 -7.33 0.48
N ARG A 53 -3.95 -7.22 1.58
CA ARG A 53 -5.41 -7.03 1.53
C ARG A 53 -5.77 -5.67 0.93
N MET A 54 -5.00 -4.63 1.28
CA MET A 54 -5.19 -3.28 0.76
C MET A 54 -4.92 -3.18 -0.75
N GLU A 55 -3.83 -3.78 -1.23
CA GLU A 55 -3.49 -3.88 -2.66
C GLU A 55 -4.64 -4.53 -3.45
N ARG A 56 -5.18 -5.63 -2.92
CA ARG A 56 -6.32 -6.33 -3.54
C ARG A 56 -7.58 -5.47 -3.56
N GLY A 57 -7.93 -4.81 -2.45
CA GLY A 57 -9.11 -3.95 -2.37
C GLY A 57 -9.07 -2.81 -3.37
N LEU A 58 -7.94 -2.09 -3.45
CA LEU A 58 -7.73 -1.02 -4.42
C LEU A 58 -7.79 -1.55 -5.86
N ASN A 59 -7.14 -2.68 -6.15
CA ASN A 59 -7.14 -3.25 -7.49
C ASN A 59 -8.54 -3.72 -7.94
N GLU A 60 -9.35 -4.27 -7.04
CA GLU A 60 -10.74 -4.63 -7.31
C GLU A 60 -11.62 -3.39 -7.55
N GLU A 61 -11.40 -2.32 -6.79
CA GLU A 61 -12.10 -1.04 -6.98
C GLU A 61 -11.74 -0.40 -8.33
N PHE A 62 -10.46 -0.31 -8.69
CA PHE A 62 -10.02 0.19 -10.00
C PHE A 62 -10.55 -0.66 -11.15
N ASN A 63 -10.56 -1.99 -11.03
CA ASN A 63 -11.12 -2.86 -12.06
C ASN A 63 -12.63 -2.66 -12.23
N ARG A 64 -13.36 -2.38 -11.14
CA ARG A 64 -14.79 -2.02 -11.21
C ARG A 64 -15.00 -0.68 -11.91
N GLU A 65 -14.21 0.33 -11.59
CA GLU A 65 -14.26 1.64 -12.26
C GLU A 65 -13.91 1.55 -13.75
N ALA A 66 -12.86 0.78 -14.10
CA ALA A 66 -12.40 0.61 -15.48
C ALA A 66 -13.35 -0.24 -16.35
N GLY A 67 -14.06 -1.20 -15.75
CA GLY A 67 -15.02 -2.07 -16.45
C GLY A 67 -16.42 -1.48 -16.62
N SER A 68 -16.71 -0.34 -15.99
CA SER A 68 -18.03 0.32 -16.06
C SER A 68 -18.19 1.27 -17.27
N LYS A 69 -17.40 1.08 -18.34
CA LYS A 69 -17.40 1.96 -19.52
C LYS A 69 -17.98 1.28 -20.76
#